data_AF-A0A950NZF3-F1
#
_entry.id   AF-A0A950NZF3-F1
#
_cell.length_a   1.000
_cell.length_b   1.000
_cell.length_c   1.000
_cell.angle_alpha   90.00
_cell.angle_beta   90.00
_cell.angle_gamma   90.00
#
_symmetry.space_group_name_H-M   'P 1'
#
loop_
_entity.id
_entity.type
_entity.pdbx_description
1 polymer ?
#
loop_
_entity_poly.entity_id
_entity_poly.type
_entity_poly.pdbx_seq_one_letter_code
_entity_poly.pdbx_strand_id
1 'polypeptide(L)'
;LERETFDLVHERLVLVHLPERDRALDRMITALKPGGWLLIEDFDISWMLLTPACAPADARLFRNVIASFHEILTGAGVDPAYGRRFHTMLRERGLVDVHAEGHIQIAAGGSPAWRLHQANVEQLCDRLVGSGLLDDDEIERFQRLVGSPEFSSNYHPFVSARGRRPGRARRDRGSQDGLGSPNGTSRESFEEEAGGRSTDGRRNSRVAAHQARATNKSADARLFELIEGYKGSQVVAAVAELGVADVLAAGPTSTEEVARVCGADPDAMLRLLRCGATVGLVEEVTAEQFSLTEMGTYLRRGERSLRDAATGLTGPTHWQPWSRLADGVRTGQPTAAQTLGSDVMSYAAAHPEEGARV
;
A
#
# COMPACT_ATOMS: atom_id res chain seq x y z
N LEU A 1 11.72 -12.99 -21.35
CA LEU A 1 10.41 -12.36 -21.58
C LEU A 1 10.17 -12.29 -23.07
N GLU A 2 9.01 -12.80 -23.50
CA GLU A 2 8.52 -12.64 -24.86
C GLU A 2 8.25 -11.16 -25.15
N ARG A 3 8.45 -10.73 -26.40
CA ARG A 3 8.35 -9.30 -26.78
C ARG A 3 6.90 -8.92 -27.06
N GLU A 4 6.48 -7.73 -26.61
CA GLU A 4 5.15 -7.17 -26.88
C GLU A 4 3.97 -8.07 -26.48
N THR A 5 4.13 -8.84 -25.40
CA THR A 5 3.12 -9.81 -24.94
C THR A 5 2.27 -9.28 -23.79
N PHE A 6 2.81 -8.39 -22.95
CA PHE A 6 2.18 -8.03 -21.67
C PHE A 6 1.58 -6.62 -21.69
N ASP A 7 0.38 -6.48 -21.12
CA ASP A 7 -0.26 -5.17 -20.91
C ASP A 7 0.28 -4.46 -19.65
N LEU A 8 0.78 -5.24 -18.69
CA LEU A 8 1.42 -4.80 -17.46
C LEU A 8 2.63 -5.69 -17.15
N VAL A 9 3.75 -5.08 -16.80
CA VAL A 9 4.89 -5.74 -16.16
C VAL A 9 5.08 -5.09 -14.80
N HIS A 10 5.15 -5.91 -13.76
CA HIS A 10 5.40 -5.49 -12.39
C HIS A 10 6.64 -6.20 -11.87
N GLU A 11 7.58 -5.43 -11.35
CA GLU A 11 8.76 -5.93 -10.66
C GLU A 11 8.84 -5.27 -9.29
N ARG A 12 9.20 -6.06 -8.28
CA ARG A 12 9.29 -5.62 -6.90
C ARG A 12 10.44 -6.33 -6.19
N LEU A 13 11.38 -5.55 -5.66
CA LEU A 13 12.49 -5.99 -4.81
C LEU A 13 13.41 -7.04 -5.46
N VAL A 14 13.62 -6.97 -6.77
CA VAL A 14 14.49 -7.90 -7.51
C VAL A 14 15.64 -7.17 -8.19
N LEU A 15 15.36 -6.04 -8.87
CA LEU A 15 16.33 -5.40 -9.75
C LEU A 15 17.60 -4.93 -9.03
N VAL A 16 17.51 -4.44 -7.79
CA VAL A 16 18.68 -3.99 -7.01
C VAL A 16 19.73 -5.08 -6.81
N HIS A 17 19.32 -6.35 -6.82
CA HIS A 17 20.17 -7.52 -6.60
C HIS A 17 20.80 -8.09 -7.88
N LEU A 18 20.39 -7.64 -9.07
CA LEU A 18 20.86 -8.20 -10.34
C LEU A 18 22.11 -7.47 -10.85
N PRO A 19 23.21 -8.18 -11.18
CA PRO A 19 24.36 -7.56 -11.84
C PRO A 19 23.99 -6.92 -13.20
N GLU A 20 23.13 -7.58 -13.98
CA GLU A 20 22.64 -7.09 -15.28
C GLU A 20 21.28 -6.35 -15.18
N ARG A 21 21.05 -5.58 -14.11
CA ARG A 21 19.75 -4.92 -13.84
C ARG A 21 19.23 -4.04 -14.96
N ASP A 22 20.10 -3.28 -15.63
CA ASP A 22 19.70 -2.43 -16.75
C ASP A 22 19.19 -3.26 -17.93
N ARG A 23 19.87 -4.37 -18.23
CA ARG A 23 19.44 -5.32 -19.27
C ARG A 23 18.13 -6.00 -18.90
N ALA A 24 17.94 -6.34 -17.62
CA ALA A 24 16.69 -6.90 -17.13
C ALA A 24 15.53 -5.90 -17.30
N LEU A 25 15.75 -4.62 -16.95
CA LEU A 25 14.79 -3.54 -17.14
C LEU A 25 14.46 -3.32 -18.63
N ASP A 26 15.44 -3.33 -19.52
CA ASP A 26 15.23 -3.20 -20.97
C ASP A 26 14.39 -4.37 -21.51
N ARG A 27 14.62 -5.59 -21.02
CA ARG A 27 13.83 -6.77 -21.39
C ARG A 27 12.39 -6.66 -20.89
N MET A 28 12.17 -6.14 -19.68
CA MET A 28 10.83 -5.88 -19.14
C MET A 28 10.07 -4.87 -19.98
N ILE A 29 10.72 -3.77 -20.37
CA ILE A 29 10.11 -2.75 -21.23
C ILE A 29 9.78 -3.30 -22.62
N THR A 30 10.67 -4.10 -23.20
CA THR A 30 10.45 -4.73 -24.51
C THR A 30 9.30 -5.74 -24.47
N ALA A 31 9.04 -6.35 -23.31
CA ALA A 31 7.97 -7.30 -23.11
C ALA A 31 6.58 -6.64 -23.11
N LEU A 32 6.49 -5.34 -22.85
CA LEU A 32 5.23 -4.59 -22.86
C LEU A 32 4.69 -4.43 -24.27
N LYS A 33 3.38 -4.59 -24.45
CA LYS A 33 2.68 -4.12 -25.65
C LYS A 33 2.82 -2.60 -25.79
N PRO A 34 2.70 -2.03 -27.00
CA PRO A 34 2.51 -0.60 -27.18
C PRO A 34 1.33 -0.10 -26.34
N GLY A 35 1.53 0.91 -25.50
CA GLY A 35 0.54 1.40 -24.55
C GLY A 35 0.46 0.64 -23.21
N GLY A 36 1.25 -0.42 -23.01
CA GLY A 36 1.32 -1.17 -21.75
C GLY A 36 2.10 -0.44 -20.65
N TRP A 37 1.93 -0.88 -19.40
CA TRP A 37 2.48 -0.24 -18.20
C TRP A 37 3.61 -1.04 -17.58
N LEU A 38 4.66 -0.35 -17.13
CA LEU A 38 5.67 -0.88 -16.22
C LEU A 38 5.42 -0.30 -14.83
N LEU A 39 5.51 -1.13 -13.79
CA LEU A 39 5.66 -0.72 -12.39
C LEU A 39 6.91 -1.40 -11.84
N ILE A 40 7.87 -0.61 -11.35
CA ILE A 40 9.07 -1.09 -10.65
C ILE A 40 9.09 -0.55 -9.23
N GLU A 41 9.44 -1.39 -8.27
CA GLU A 41 9.43 -1.02 -6.86
C GLU A 41 10.65 -1.58 -6.11
N ASP A 42 11.44 -0.72 -5.48
CA ASP A 42 12.65 -1.13 -4.79
C ASP A 42 13.07 -0.12 -3.72
N PHE A 43 14.00 -0.50 -2.85
CA PHE A 43 14.51 0.38 -1.80
C PHE A 43 15.59 1.34 -2.31
N ASP A 44 15.59 2.56 -1.75
CA ASP A 44 16.76 3.42 -1.73
C ASP A 44 17.49 3.28 -0.39
N ILE A 45 18.43 2.34 -0.33
CA ILE A 45 19.08 2.02 0.95
C ILE A 45 20.07 3.11 1.37
N SER A 46 20.58 3.93 0.43
CA SER A 46 21.53 5.01 0.73
C SER A 46 20.96 6.13 1.62
N TRP A 47 19.66 6.12 1.87
CA TRP A 47 18.98 7.20 2.59
C TRP A 47 18.43 6.76 3.93
N MET A 48 19.14 7.12 5.00
CA MET A 48 18.66 6.99 6.38
C MET A 48 18.93 8.28 7.14
N LEU A 49 17.94 9.18 7.06
CA LEU A 49 18.06 10.57 7.46
C LEU A 49 18.00 10.77 8.98
N LEU A 50 17.18 9.97 9.66
CA LEU A 50 16.87 10.18 11.06
C LEU A 50 17.90 9.48 11.94
N THR A 51 18.71 10.28 12.62
CA THR A 51 19.48 9.78 13.76
C THR A 51 18.49 9.36 14.85
N PRO A 52 18.56 8.10 15.34
CA PRO A 52 17.65 7.64 16.38
C PRO A 52 17.79 8.48 17.66
N ALA A 53 16.67 8.74 18.33
CA ALA A 53 16.64 9.48 19.59
C ALA A 53 17.07 8.58 20.77
N CYS A 54 18.34 8.18 20.78
CA CYS A 54 18.94 7.30 21.79
C CYS A 54 20.24 7.92 22.37
N ALA A 55 20.92 7.19 23.24
CA ALA A 55 22.19 7.65 23.80
C ALA A 55 23.21 7.92 22.68
N PRO A 56 24.09 8.95 22.81
CA PRO A 56 25.03 9.30 21.74
C PRO A 56 25.96 8.16 21.28
N ALA A 57 26.25 7.20 22.15
CA ALA A 57 27.01 6.00 21.80
C ALA A 57 26.20 5.06 20.89
N ASP A 58 24.92 4.83 21.21
CA ASP A 58 24.03 3.98 20.41
C ASP A 58 23.74 4.61 19.04
N ALA A 59 23.58 5.93 18.98
CA ALA A 59 23.42 6.65 17.72
C ALA A 59 24.66 6.56 16.81
N ARG A 60 25.88 6.47 17.40
CA ARG A 60 27.12 6.22 16.64
C ARG A 60 27.19 4.79 16.16
N LEU A 61 26.96 3.83 17.04
CA LEU A 61 26.92 2.40 16.70
C LEU A 61 25.94 2.15 15.54
N PHE A 62 24.73 2.68 15.65
CA PHE A 62 23.71 2.60 14.61
C PHE A 62 24.22 3.11 13.25
N ARG A 63 24.84 4.29 13.19
CA ARG A 63 25.41 4.81 11.94
C ARG A 63 26.54 3.93 11.40
N ASN A 64 27.40 3.41 12.26
CA ASN A 64 28.52 2.55 11.86
C ASN A 64 28.03 1.22 11.27
N VAL A 65 27.06 0.57 11.91
CA VAL A 65 26.47 -0.68 11.41
C VAL A 65 25.82 -0.45 10.05
N ILE A 66 25.05 0.62 9.89
CA ILE A 66 24.37 0.94 8.64
C ILE A 66 25.37 1.25 7.52
N ALA A 67 26.41 2.04 7.81
CA ALA A 67 27.46 2.33 6.84
C ALA A 67 28.21 1.06 6.41
N SER A 68 28.57 0.20 7.35
CA SER A 68 29.27 -1.06 7.08
C SER A 68 28.40 -2.03 6.28
N PHE A 69 27.11 -2.11 6.61
CA PHE A 69 26.12 -2.88 5.85
C PHE A 69 26.03 -2.39 4.40
N HIS A 70 25.95 -1.08 4.18
CA HIS A 70 25.94 -0.50 2.83
C HIS A 70 27.23 -0.77 2.05
N GLU A 71 28.39 -0.69 2.69
CA GLU A 71 29.67 -0.99 2.04
C GLU A 71 29.75 -2.44 1.57
N ILE A 72 29.30 -3.38 2.40
CA ILE A 72 29.23 -4.81 2.06
C ILE A 72 28.33 -5.06 0.84
N LEU A 73 27.16 -4.42 0.80
CA LEU A 73 26.24 -4.53 -0.33
C LEU A 73 26.82 -3.90 -1.60
N THR A 74 27.43 -2.72 -1.48
CA THR A 74 28.08 -2.02 -2.59
C THR A 74 29.21 -2.86 -3.19
N GLY A 75 30.03 -3.49 -2.34
CA GLY A 75 31.08 -4.42 -2.77
C GLY A 75 30.55 -5.68 -3.47
N ALA A 76 29.30 -6.07 -3.19
CA ALA A 76 28.59 -7.14 -3.90
C ALA A 76 27.91 -6.65 -5.20
N GLY A 77 28.09 -5.38 -5.58
CA GLY A 77 27.54 -4.79 -6.79
C GLY A 77 26.13 -4.24 -6.64
N VAL A 78 25.59 -4.10 -5.43
CA VAL A 78 24.34 -3.37 -5.19
C VAL A 78 24.57 -1.88 -5.43
N ASP A 79 23.65 -1.21 -6.11
CA ASP A 79 23.59 0.25 -6.17
C ASP A 79 22.71 0.77 -5.02
N PRO A 80 23.28 1.45 -4.00
CA PRO A 80 22.52 1.93 -2.85
C PRO A 80 21.48 3.01 -3.18
N ALA A 81 21.65 3.72 -4.30
CA ALA A 81 20.78 4.81 -4.73
C ALA A 81 19.88 4.40 -5.91
N TYR A 82 19.60 3.10 -6.05
CA TYR A 82 18.87 2.58 -7.21
C TYR A 82 17.43 3.14 -7.28
N GLY A 83 16.68 3.04 -6.18
CA GLY A 83 15.28 3.49 -6.10
C GLY A 83 15.05 4.94 -6.54
N ARG A 84 15.83 5.91 -6.01
CA ARG A 84 15.63 7.33 -6.37
C ARG A 84 15.80 7.65 -7.86
N ARG A 85 16.47 6.80 -8.62
CA ARG A 85 16.76 7.03 -10.05
C ARG A 85 15.63 6.55 -10.97
N PHE A 86 14.63 5.84 -10.45
CA PHE A 86 13.60 5.19 -11.27
C PHE A 86 12.89 6.12 -12.22
N HIS A 87 12.43 7.28 -11.75
CA HIS A 87 11.75 8.25 -12.61
C HIS A 87 12.61 8.63 -13.84
N THR A 88 13.87 8.96 -13.62
CA THR A 88 14.81 9.33 -14.69
C THR A 88 15.11 8.14 -15.60
N MET A 89 15.39 6.97 -15.01
CA MET A 89 15.71 5.75 -15.74
C MET A 89 14.60 5.29 -16.69
N LEU A 90 13.33 5.44 -16.28
CA LEU A 90 12.18 5.11 -17.12
C LEU A 90 12.02 6.11 -18.29
N ARG A 91 12.24 7.41 -18.04
CA ARG A 91 12.18 8.44 -19.09
C ARG A 91 13.28 8.29 -20.12
N GLU A 92 14.51 8.01 -19.70
CA GLU A 92 15.65 7.78 -20.58
C GLU A 92 15.44 6.58 -21.52
N ARG A 93 14.61 5.61 -21.10
CA ARG A 93 14.21 4.44 -21.89
C ARG A 93 12.96 4.66 -22.73
N GLY A 94 12.49 5.91 -22.82
CA GLY A 94 11.40 6.30 -23.71
C GLY A 94 10.00 5.95 -23.20
N LEU A 95 9.83 5.64 -21.91
CA LEU A 95 8.50 5.55 -21.32
C LEU A 95 7.90 6.95 -21.16
N VAL A 96 6.59 7.03 -21.34
CA VAL A 96 5.76 8.23 -21.17
C VAL A 96 4.87 8.08 -19.93
N ASP A 97 4.18 9.14 -19.53
CA ASP A 97 3.31 9.14 -18.33
C ASP A 97 4.03 8.62 -17.06
N VAL A 98 5.31 8.97 -16.93
CA VAL A 98 6.18 8.47 -15.86
C VAL A 98 5.84 9.19 -14.54
N HIS A 99 5.61 8.40 -13.51
CA HIS A 99 5.38 8.87 -12.14
C HIS A 99 6.20 8.02 -11.17
N ALA A 100 6.76 8.65 -10.14
CA ALA A 100 7.43 7.95 -9.05
C ALA A 100 7.04 8.55 -7.70
N GLU A 101 6.93 7.69 -6.71
CA GLU A 101 6.65 8.04 -5.32
C GLU A 101 7.61 7.28 -4.39
N GLY A 102 7.97 7.91 -3.27
CA GLY A 102 8.79 7.30 -2.24
C GLY A 102 8.04 7.29 -0.92
N HIS A 103 7.99 6.13 -0.27
CA HIS A 103 7.40 5.96 1.06
C HIS A 103 8.51 5.77 2.10
N ILE A 104 8.52 6.65 3.11
CA ILE A 104 9.48 6.59 4.22
C ILE A 104 8.69 6.37 5.49
N GLN A 105 8.93 5.22 6.13
CA GLN A 105 8.30 4.90 7.39
C GLN A 105 9.24 5.21 8.55
N ILE A 106 8.80 6.04 9.50
CA ILE A 106 9.41 6.10 10.84
C ILE A 106 8.78 4.97 11.65
N ALA A 107 9.60 4.02 12.09
CA ALA A 107 9.11 2.82 12.74
C ALA A 107 9.82 2.61 14.09
N ALA A 108 9.06 2.15 15.07
CA ALA A 108 9.60 1.70 16.34
C ALA A 108 10.41 0.42 16.16
N GLY A 109 11.39 0.19 17.03
CA GLY A 109 12.13 -1.07 17.05
C GLY A 109 11.21 -2.27 17.29
N GLY A 110 11.61 -3.43 16.75
CA GLY A 110 10.78 -4.65 16.75
C GLY A 110 9.56 -4.61 15.81
N SER A 111 9.32 -3.51 15.08
CA SER A 111 8.35 -3.47 13.98
C SER A 111 8.76 -4.42 12.84
N PRO A 112 7.85 -4.79 11.91
CA PRO A 112 8.20 -5.63 10.75
C PRO A 112 9.37 -5.09 9.93
N ALA A 113 9.46 -3.77 9.75
CA ALA A 113 10.57 -3.12 9.04
C ALA A 113 11.91 -3.34 9.76
N TRP A 114 11.96 -3.11 11.06
CA TRP A 114 13.19 -3.31 11.84
C TRP A 114 13.53 -4.79 12.03
N ARG A 115 12.54 -5.70 12.12
CA ARG A 115 12.81 -7.15 12.09
C ARG A 115 13.43 -7.62 10.78
N LEU A 116 12.99 -7.07 9.64
CA LEU A 116 13.63 -7.34 8.35
C LEU A 116 15.09 -6.86 8.36
N HIS A 117 15.35 -5.66 8.91
CA HIS A 117 16.72 -5.16 9.06
C HIS A 117 17.58 -6.08 9.94
N GLN A 118 17.03 -6.53 11.07
CA GLN A 118 17.72 -7.41 12.00
C GLN A 118 18.13 -8.71 11.31
N ALA A 119 17.22 -9.33 10.57
CA ALA A 119 17.50 -10.53 9.78
C ALA A 119 18.57 -10.29 8.71
N ASN A 120 18.55 -9.13 8.04
CA ASN A 120 19.56 -8.77 7.05
C ASN A 120 20.96 -8.58 7.67
N VAL A 121 21.03 -7.95 8.85
CA VAL A 121 22.29 -7.79 9.59
C VAL A 121 22.79 -9.13 10.12
N GLU A 122 21.90 -9.97 10.63
CA GLU A 122 22.24 -11.33 11.08
C GLU A 122 22.84 -12.18 9.95
N GLN A 123 22.25 -12.14 8.75
CA GLN A 123 22.78 -12.84 7.57
C GLN A 123 24.18 -12.37 7.13
N LEU A 124 24.56 -11.14 7.48
CA LEU A 124 25.84 -10.55 7.13
C LEU A 124 26.78 -10.42 8.33
N CYS A 125 26.44 -11.00 9.48
CA CYS A 125 27.18 -10.83 10.74
C CYS A 125 28.67 -11.16 10.57
N ASP A 126 28.99 -12.35 10.03
CA ASP A 126 30.37 -12.79 9.79
C ASP A 126 31.14 -11.84 8.87
N ARG A 127 30.47 -11.23 7.89
CA ARG A 127 31.10 -10.27 6.95
C ARG A 127 31.28 -8.89 7.58
N LEU A 128 30.34 -8.47 8.42
CA LEU A 128 30.40 -7.23 9.19
C LEU A 128 31.56 -7.30 10.19
N VAL A 129 31.65 -8.38 10.96
CA VAL A 129 32.75 -8.60 11.93
C VAL A 129 34.07 -8.83 11.20
N GLY A 130 34.07 -9.62 10.14
CA GLY A 130 35.25 -9.88 9.30
C GLY A 130 35.83 -8.65 8.61
N SER A 131 35.09 -7.53 8.54
CA SER A 131 35.62 -6.25 8.04
C SER A 131 36.60 -5.58 9.02
N GLY A 132 36.57 -5.98 10.31
CA GLY A 132 37.35 -5.36 11.38
C GLY A 132 36.85 -4.00 11.86
N LEU A 133 35.70 -3.54 11.35
CA LEU A 133 35.07 -2.26 11.74
C LEU A 133 34.06 -2.39 12.88
N LEU A 134 33.58 -3.60 13.14
CA LEU A 134 32.58 -3.94 14.14
C LEU A 134 32.98 -5.24 14.84
N ASP A 135 32.71 -5.35 16.13
CA ASP A 135 32.84 -6.61 16.88
C ASP A 135 31.48 -7.26 17.18
N ASP A 136 31.51 -8.49 17.71
CA ASP A 136 30.31 -9.25 18.04
C ASP A 136 29.43 -8.53 19.08
N ASP A 137 30.04 -7.87 20.07
CA ASP A 137 29.34 -7.15 21.13
C ASP A 137 28.59 -5.93 20.58
N GLU A 138 29.20 -5.23 19.61
CA GLU A 138 28.61 -4.13 18.87
C GLU A 138 27.42 -4.57 18.02
N ILE A 139 27.53 -5.70 17.31
CA ILE A 139 26.41 -6.26 16.54
C ILE A 139 25.27 -6.68 17.47
N GLU A 140 25.57 -7.37 18.58
CA GLU A 140 24.56 -7.79 19.55
C GLU A 140 23.86 -6.59 20.21
N ARG A 141 24.63 -5.54 20.53
CA ARG A 141 24.09 -4.27 21.04
C ARG A 141 23.21 -3.58 20.01
N PHE A 142 23.60 -3.57 18.73
CA PHE A 142 22.76 -3.05 17.65
C PHE A 142 21.45 -3.83 17.54
N GLN A 143 21.50 -5.16 17.56
CA GLN A 143 20.31 -6.03 17.50
C GLN A 143 19.34 -5.74 18.65
N ARG A 144 19.85 -5.58 19.88
CA ARG A 144 19.01 -5.16 21.03
C ARG A 144 18.43 -3.76 20.83
N LEU A 145 19.23 -2.82 20.34
CA LEU A 145 18.82 -1.44 20.12
C LEU A 145 17.63 -1.38 19.14
N VAL A 146 17.76 -1.96 17.95
CA VAL A 146 16.70 -1.91 16.93
C VAL A 146 15.54 -2.88 17.21
N GLY A 147 15.71 -3.82 18.15
CA GLY A 147 14.65 -4.68 18.67
C GLY A 147 13.81 -4.03 19.77
N SER A 148 14.31 -2.96 20.41
CA SER A 148 13.61 -2.28 21.51
C SER A 148 12.44 -1.42 21.00
N PRO A 149 11.24 -1.49 21.62
CA PRO A 149 10.12 -0.61 21.25
C PRO A 149 10.39 0.87 21.54
N GLU A 150 11.41 1.19 22.35
CA GLU A 150 11.83 2.56 22.66
C GLU A 150 12.68 3.17 21.54
N PHE A 151 13.26 2.34 20.68
CA PHE A 151 14.00 2.79 19.51
C PHE A 151 13.04 3.29 18.44
N SER A 152 13.43 4.35 17.73
CA SER A 152 12.70 4.86 16.57
C SER A 152 13.65 5.53 15.59
N SER A 153 13.56 5.15 14.32
CA SER A 153 14.24 5.79 13.19
C SER A 153 13.47 5.50 11.89
N ASN A 154 13.81 6.20 10.81
CA ASN A 154 13.25 5.88 9.51
C ASN A 154 13.87 4.60 8.95
N TYR A 155 13.03 3.78 8.31
CA TYR A 155 13.51 2.69 7.46
C TYR A 155 13.90 3.21 6.07
N HIS A 156 14.58 2.40 5.26
CA HIS A 156 14.95 2.75 3.90
C HIS A 156 13.70 3.13 3.08
N PRO A 157 13.72 4.26 2.33
CA PRO A 157 12.64 4.63 1.43
C PRO A 157 12.31 3.48 0.47
N PHE A 158 11.03 3.12 0.41
CA PHE A 158 10.50 2.23 -0.62
C PHE A 158 10.02 3.09 -1.78
N VAL A 159 10.63 2.93 -2.95
CA VAL A 159 10.35 3.76 -4.13
C VAL A 159 9.57 2.96 -5.16
N SER A 160 8.40 3.45 -5.53
CA SER A 160 7.57 2.87 -6.59
C SER A 160 7.54 3.82 -7.78
N ALA A 161 7.82 3.31 -8.98
CA ALA A 161 7.77 4.10 -10.19
C ALA A 161 7.05 3.36 -11.31
N ARG A 162 6.15 4.08 -11.98
CA ARG A 162 5.40 3.58 -13.13
C ARG A 162 5.67 4.42 -14.37
N GLY A 163 5.58 3.77 -15.52
CA GLY A 163 5.64 4.42 -16.82
C GLY A 163 4.92 3.61 -17.89
N ARG A 164 4.49 4.27 -18.95
CA ARG A 164 3.76 3.66 -20.06
C ARG A 164 4.65 3.56 -21.29
N ARG A 165 4.67 2.39 -21.94
CA ARG A 165 5.31 2.24 -23.26
C ARG A 165 4.51 3.04 -24.29
N PRO A 166 5.15 3.87 -25.15
CA PRO A 166 4.42 4.63 -26.18
C PRO A 166 3.54 3.73 -27.05
N GLY A 167 2.35 4.23 -27.40
CA GLY A 167 1.52 3.60 -28.43
C GLY A 167 2.22 3.64 -29.79
N ARG A 168 1.88 2.70 -30.68
CA ARG A 168 2.36 2.80 -32.07
C ARG A 168 1.81 4.09 -32.67
N ALA A 169 2.68 4.96 -33.15
CA ALA A 169 2.24 6.14 -33.89
C ALA A 169 1.33 5.68 -35.04
N ARG A 170 0.13 6.26 -35.14
CA ARG A 170 -0.65 6.17 -36.37
C ARG A 170 0.25 6.75 -37.46
N ARG A 171 0.59 5.95 -38.47
CA ARG A 171 1.16 6.49 -39.71
C ARG A 171 0.07 7.34 -40.34
N ASP A 172 0.01 8.62 -39.96
CA ASP A 172 -0.75 9.59 -40.72
C ASP A 172 -0.11 9.67 -42.11
N ARG A 173 -0.85 9.17 -43.10
CA ARG A 173 -0.58 9.48 -44.49
C ARG A 173 -0.71 10.98 -44.61
N GLY A 174 0.39 11.63 -45.01
CA GLY A 174 0.49 13.07 -45.05
C GLY A 174 -0.60 13.72 -45.89
N SER A 175 -1.11 14.82 -45.36
CA SER A 175 -1.61 15.94 -46.13
C SER A 175 -0.85 17.16 -45.63
N GLN A 176 0.12 17.59 -46.44
CA GLN A 176 0.63 18.95 -46.41
C GLN A 176 -0.53 19.89 -46.77
N ASP A 177 -0.73 20.91 -45.94
CA ASP A 177 -1.27 22.25 -46.22
C ASP A 177 -1.28 22.92 -44.82
N GLY A 178 -0.68 24.06 -44.52
CA GLY A 178 -0.42 25.24 -45.32
C GLY A 178 -0.95 26.44 -44.53
N LEU A 179 -0.05 27.16 -43.86
CA LEU A 179 -0.14 28.57 -43.42
C LEU A 179 -1.11 29.00 -42.30
N GLY A 180 -0.57 29.78 -41.36
CA GLY A 180 -1.35 30.65 -40.47
C GLY A 180 -0.62 31.09 -39.20
N SER A 181 0.26 32.09 -39.29
CA SER A 181 0.67 32.92 -38.14
C SER A 181 -0.48 33.89 -37.80
N PRO A 182 -0.64 34.32 -36.53
CA PRO A 182 -0.13 35.67 -36.23
C PRO A 182 0.42 35.88 -34.80
N ASN A 183 1.27 36.90 -34.73
CA ASN A 183 1.80 37.59 -33.54
C ASN A 183 0.71 38.18 -32.62
N GLY A 184 1.09 38.39 -31.35
CA GLY A 184 0.74 39.61 -30.62
C GLY A 184 0.45 39.46 -29.12
N THR A 185 1.38 39.97 -28.28
CA THR A 185 1.18 40.83 -27.08
C THR A 185 0.21 40.34 -25.98
N SER A 186 0.49 40.36 -24.66
CA SER A 186 1.25 41.30 -23.82
C SER A 186 1.48 40.68 -22.44
N ARG A 187 2.58 41.08 -21.77
CA ARG A 187 2.74 41.02 -20.30
C ARG A 187 1.87 42.10 -19.66
N GLU A 188 1.14 41.78 -18.60
CA GLU A 188 0.90 42.71 -17.48
C GLU A 188 0.84 41.92 -16.17
N SER A 189 1.57 42.47 -15.20
CA SER A 189 1.67 42.14 -13.78
C SER A 189 0.77 43.07 -12.99
N PHE A 190 0.12 42.59 -11.92
CA PHE A 190 -0.30 43.44 -10.80
C PHE A 190 -0.27 42.67 -9.47
N GLU A 191 0.17 43.42 -8.45
CA GLU A 191 0.41 43.09 -7.04
C GLU A 191 -0.84 43.32 -6.15
N GLU A 192 -0.71 42.89 -4.88
CA GLU A 192 -1.42 43.33 -3.64
C GLU A 192 -2.95 43.12 -3.55
N GLU A 193 -3.59 42.83 -2.41
CA GLU A 193 -3.26 43.05 -0.99
C GLU A 193 -4.16 42.20 -0.06
N ALA A 194 -3.89 42.29 1.24
CA ALA A 194 -4.32 41.47 2.35
C ALA A 194 -5.73 41.72 2.93
N GLY A 195 -6.21 40.78 3.77
CA GLY A 195 -6.97 41.11 4.99
C GLY A 195 -8.19 40.25 5.29
N GLY A 196 -8.18 39.54 6.44
CA GLY A 196 -9.40 39.03 7.07
C GLY A 196 -9.20 37.90 8.08
N ARG A 197 -8.93 38.23 9.35
CA ARG A 197 -9.07 37.30 10.49
C ARG A 197 -10.56 37.06 10.77
N SER A 198 -10.94 35.82 11.05
CA SER A 198 -12.17 35.50 11.78
C SER A 198 -11.91 34.39 12.80
N THR A 199 -12.44 34.63 13.98
CA THR A 199 -12.37 33.87 15.23
C THR A 199 -13.49 32.84 15.30
N ASP A 200 -13.17 31.56 15.46
CA ASP A 200 -14.09 30.64 16.17
C ASP A 200 -13.35 29.43 16.78
N GLY A 201 -12.55 29.72 17.80
CA GLY A 201 -11.90 28.71 18.62
C GLY A 201 -12.72 28.45 19.87
N ARG A 202 -13.75 27.59 19.83
CA ARG A 202 -14.24 26.93 21.07
C ARG A 202 -15.16 25.71 20.93
N ARG A 203 -15.52 25.22 19.74
CA ARG A 203 -16.42 24.06 19.61
C ARG A 203 -15.78 22.69 19.30
N ASN A 204 -14.47 22.62 18.98
CA ASN A 204 -13.83 21.37 18.55
C ASN A 204 -13.24 20.47 19.67
N SER A 205 -13.41 20.82 20.95
CA SER A 205 -12.69 20.14 22.05
C SER A 205 -13.24 18.77 22.46
N ARG A 206 -14.36 18.30 21.91
CA ARG A 206 -14.96 16.99 22.26
C ARG A 206 -14.78 15.90 21.20
N VAL A 207 -14.57 16.24 19.92
CA VAL A 207 -14.24 15.27 18.87
C VAL A 207 -12.75 14.88 18.94
N ALA A 208 -11.89 15.81 19.37
CA ALA A 208 -10.45 15.58 19.54
C ALA A 208 -10.12 14.49 20.58
N ALA A 209 -10.96 14.32 21.61
CA ALA A 209 -10.69 13.40 22.72
C ALA A 209 -10.91 11.91 22.34
N HIS A 210 -11.74 11.61 21.33
CA HIS A 210 -11.91 10.23 20.85
C HIS A 210 -10.86 9.84 19.80
N GLN A 211 -10.33 10.82 19.06
CA GLN A 211 -9.21 10.62 18.12
C GLN A 211 -7.86 10.43 18.82
N ALA A 212 -7.71 10.94 20.05
CA ALA A 212 -6.44 10.89 20.80
C ALA A 212 -6.02 9.48 21.28
N ARG A 213 -6.85 8.45 21.08
CA ARG A 213 -6.50 7.06 21.40
C ARG A 213 -6.21 6.20 20.16
N ALA A 214 -6.36 6.76 18.96
CA ALA A 214 -6.04 6.13 17.69
C ALA A 214 -4.84 6.82 17.00
N THR A 215 -3.68 6.19 17.20
CA THR A 215 -2.54 6.09 16.27
C THR A 215 -1.52 7.23 16.18
N ASN A 216 -0.30 6.92 16.61
CA ASN A 216 0.97 7.53 16.25
C ASN A 216 1.30 7.23 14.76
N LYS A 217 0.43 7.67 13.83
CA LYS A 217 0.60 7.54 12.37
C LYS A 217 0.68 8.93 11.75
N SER A 218 1.54 9.10 10.74
CA SER A 218 1.62 10.34 9.96
C SER A 218 0.30 10.61 9.22
N ALA A 219 0.03 11.87 8.86
CA ALA A 219 -1.23 12.26 8.22
C ALA A 219 -1.44 11.58 6.86
N ASP A 220 -0.37 11.37 6.10
CA ASP A 220 -0.37 10.63 4.83
C ASP A 220 -0.70 9.15 5.03
N ALA A 221 -0.11 8.48 6.03
CA ALA A 221 -0.42 7.08 6.35
C ALA A 221 -1.88 6.92 6.80
N ARG A 222 -2.40 7.88 7.58
CA ARG A 222 -3.82 7.90 7.98
C ARG A 222 -4.74 8.13 6.77
N LEU A 223 -4.35 8.98 5.82
CA LEU A 223 -5.12 9.21 4.60
C LEU A 223 -5.09 7.96 3.70
N PHE A 224 -3.95 7.31 3.55
CA PHE A 224 -3.82 6.09 2.77
C PHE A 224 -4.64 4.94 3.37
N GLU A 225 -4.65 4.81 4.70
CA GLU A 225 -5.52 3.87 5.42
C GLU A 225 -7.01 4.13 5.15
N LEU A 226 -7.42 5.40 5.05
CA LEU A 226 -8.78 5.75 4.65
C LEU A 226 -9.06 5.41 3.17
N ILE A 227 -8.10 5.65 2.27
CA ILE A 227 -8.21 5.30 0.85
C ILE A 227 -8.36 3.79 0.67
N GLU A 228 -7.59 2.99 1.41
CA GLU A 228 -7.62 1.53 1.33
C GLU A 228 -8.69 0.87 2.21
N GLY A 229 -9.39 1.64 3.05
CA GLY A 229 -10.37 1.14 4.01
C GLY A 229 -11.46 0.27 3.39
N TYR A 230 -11.75 0.46 2.10
CA TYR A 230 -12.68 -0.38 1.34
C TYR A 230 -12.30 -1.87 1.34
N LYS A 231 -11.00 -2.20 1.38
CA LYS A 231 -10.51 -3.59 1.40
C LYS A 231 -10.95 -4.29 2.69
N GLY A 232 -10.84 -3.60 3.82
CA GLY A 232 -11.27 -4.12 5.13
C GLY A 232 -12.77 -4.44 5.14
N SER A 233 -13.60 -3.51 4.64
CA SER A 233 -15.05 -3.73 4.52
C SER A 233 -15.39 -4.96 3.67
N GLN A 234 -14.70 -5.15 2.53
CA GLN A 234 -14.92 -6.30 1.65
C GLN A 234 -14.47 -7.63 2.29
N VAL A 235 -13.41 -7.63 3.10
CA VAL A 235 -12.99 -8.83 3.86
C VAL A 235 -14.05 -9.20 4.90
N VAL A 236 -14.59 -8.23 5.65
CA VAL A 236 -15.67 -8.46 6.62
C VAL A 236 -16.89 -9.05 5.92
N ALA A 237 -17.28 -8.48 4.78
CA ALA A 237 -18.41 -8.95 3.99
C ALA A 237 -18.19 -10.37 3.45
N ALA A 238 -17.02 -10.70 2.92
CA ALA A 238 -16.72 -12.03 2.40
C ALA A 238 -16.75 -13.11 3.51
N VAL A 239 -16.17 -12.81 4.69
CA VAL A 239 -16.24 -13.69 5.87
C VAL A 239 -17.70 -13.91 6.30
N ALA A 240 -18.51 -12.84 6.30
CA ALA A 240 -19.91 -12.87 6.63
C ALA A 240 -20.73 -13.68 5.60
N GLU A 241 -20.55 -13.42 4.31
CA GLU A 241 -21.30 -14.07 3.24
C GLU A 241 -21.02 -15.58 3.20
N LEU A 242 -19.75 -15.98 3.22
CA LEU A 242 -19.32 -17.37 3.21
C LEU A 242 -19.66 -18.12 4.51
N GLY A 243 -20.04 -17.43 5.58
CA GLY A 243 -20.39 -18.05 6.85
C GLY A 243 -19.19 -18.61 7.62
N VAL A 244 -17.99 -18.06 7.38
CA VAL A 244 -16.74 -18.52 8.02
C VAL A 244 -16.84 -18.47 9.55
N ALA A 245 -17.47 -17.42 10.09
CA ALA A 245 -17.63 -17.25 11.53
C ALA A 245 -18.48 -18.37 12.18
N ASP A 246 -19.45 -18.92 11.45
CA ASP A 246 -20.27 -20.03 11.95
C ASP A 246 -19.44 -21.33 12.01
N VAL A 247 -18.55 -21.56 11.05
CA VAL A 247 -17.65 -22.73 11.03
C VAL A 247 -16.64 -22.65 12.17
N LEU A 248 -15.99 -21.51 12.35
CA LEU A 248 -14.97 -21.30 13.39
C LEU A 248 -15.55 -21.20 14.80
N ALA A 249 -16.87 -21.08 14.95
CA ALA A 249 -17.53 -21.04 16.25
C ALA A 249 -17.39 -22.35 17.05
N ALA A 250 -17.11 -23.48 16.38
CA ALA A 250 -16.86 -24.76 17.02
C ALA A 250 -15.45 -24.89 17.63
N GLY A 251 -14.54 -23.96 17.30
CA GLY A 251 -13.15 -23.97 17.73
C GLY A 251 -12.16 -23.77 16.57
N PRO A 252 -10.84 -23.80 16.86
CA PRO A 252 -9.81 -23.74 15.82
C PRO A 252 -10.02 -24.82 14.75
N THR A 253 -10.09 -24.41 13.49
CA THR A 253 -10.39 -25.30 12.35
C THR A 253 -9.36 -25.09 11.24
N SER A 254 -9.04 -26.15 10.48
CA SER A 254 -8.12 -26.04 9.36
C SER A 254 -8.73 -25.26 8.20
N THR A 255 -7.89 -24.59 7.41
CA THR A 255 -8.33 -23.86 6.21
C THR A 255 -9.04 -24.77 5.22
N GLU A 256 -8.55 -25.98 5.00
CA GLU A 256 -9.18 -26.96 4.11
C GLU A 256 -10.62 -27.28 4.55
N GLU A 257 -10.84 -27.48 5.85
CA GLU A 257 -12.15 -27.80 6.39
C GLU A 257 -13.09 -26.59 6.32
N VAL A 258 -12.60 -25.38 6.63
CA VAL A 258 -13.38 -24.15 6.46
C VAL A 258 -13.79 -23.96 5.00
N ALA A 259 -12.85 -24.13 4.07
CA ALA A 259 -13.12 -24.02 2.64
C ALA A 259 -14.15 -25.06 2.18
N ARG A 260 -14.01 -26.32 2.61
CA ARG A 260 -14.93 -27.40 2.29
C ARG A 260 -16.35 -27.11 2.80
N VAL A 261 -16.50 -26.65 4.03
CA VAL A 261 -17.81 -26.34 4.62
C VAL A 261 -18.45 -25.10 3.97
N CYS A 262 -17.65 -24.08 3.66
CA CYS A 262 -18.11 -22.86 2.98
C CYS A 262 -18.32 -23.04 1.46
N GLY A 263 -17.93 -24.18 0.88
CA GLY A 263 -18.00 -24.40 -0.58
C GLY A 263 -17.03 -23.52 -1.38
N ALA A 264 -15.86 -23.22 -0.82
CA ALA A 264 -14.87 -22.32 -1.38
C ALA A 264 -13.57 -23.04 -1.78
N ASP A 265 -12.76 -22.38 -2.59
CA ASP A 265 -11.40 -22.82 -2.93
C ASP A 265 -10.47 -22.72 -1.70
N PRO A 266 -9.70 -23.78 -1.35
CA PRO A 266 -8.82 -23.77 -0.17
C PRO A 266 -7.76 -22.67 -0.18
N ASP A 267 -7.10 -22.41 -1.31
CA ASP A 267 -6.06 -21.39 -1.41
C ASP A 267 -6.63 -19.98 -1.28
N ALA A 268 -7.80 -19.74 -1.88
CA ALA A 268 -8.52 -18.48 -1.73
C ALA A 268 -9.02 -18.28 -0.29
N MET A 269 -9.50 -19.34 0.36
CA MET A 269 -9.91 -19.30 1.76
C MET A 269 -8.72 -18.99 2.67
N LEU A 270 -7.54 -19.57 2.42
CA LEU A 270 -6.33 -19.24 3.18
C LEU A 270 -6.00 -17.75 3.10
N ARG A 271 -6.05 -17.17 1.90
CA ARG A 271 -5.83 -15.73 1.68
C ARG A 271 -6.87 -14.90 2.41
N LEU A 272 -8.14 -15.28 2.35
CA LEU A 272 -9.23 -14.59 3.06
C LEU A 272 -9.05 -14.65 4.57
N LEU A 273 -8.69 -15.80 5.14
CA LEU A 273 -8.46 -15.97 6.58
C LEU A 273 -7.26 -15.15 7.06
N ARG A 274 -6.17 -15.09 6.28
CA ARG A 274 -5.02 -14.20 6.58
C ARG A 274 -5.39 -12.72 6.54
N CYS A 275 -6.20 -12.30 5.57
CA CYS A 275 -6.77 -10.96 5.53
C CYS A 275 -7.68 -10.70 6.74
N GLY A 276 -8.54 -11.68 7.08
CA GLY A 276 -9.40 -11.64 8.26
C GLY A 276 -8.61 -11.50 9.56
N ALA A 277 -7.44 -12.14 9.65
CA ALA A 277 -6.53 -11.99 10.79
C ALA A 277 -5.94 -10.59 10.88
N THR A 278 -5.59 -9.98 9.74
CA THR A 278 -5.10 -8.58 9.70
C THR A 278 -6.17 -7.58 10.13
N VAL A 279 -7.43 -7.84 9.80
CA VAL A 279 -8.58 -7.03 10.23
C VAL A 279 -8.98 -7.34 11.70
N GLY A 280 -8.56 -8.49 12.24
CA GLY A 280 -8.85 -8.93 13.61
C GLY A 280 -10.14 -9.75 13.77
N LEU A 281 -10.68 -10.31 12.69
CA LEU A 281 -11.87 -11.19 12.73
C LEU A 281 -11.54 -12.62 13.14
N VAL A 282 -10.34 -13.08 12.81
CA VAL A 282 -9.83 -14.43 13.12
C VAL A 282 -8.40 -14.33 13.63
N GLU A 283 -7.88 -15.40 14.21
CA GLU A 283 -6.48 -15.51 14.63
C GLU A 283 -5.87 -16.76 14.00
N GLU A 284 -4.62 -16.65 13.55
CA GLU A 284 -3.85 -17.78 13.02
C GLU A 284 -3.25 -18.55 14.21
N VAL A 285 -3.72 -19.78 14.43
CA VAL A 285 -3.23 -20.68 15.49
C VAL A 285 -1.99 -21.42 15.01
N THR A 286 -2.01 -21.87 13.75
CA THR A 286 -0.87 -22.42 13.02
C THR A 286 -0.98 -21.98 11.55
N ALA A 287 0.03 -22.28 10.72
CA ALA A 287 0.07 -21.88 9.31
C ALA A 287 -1.20 -22.20 8.48
N GLU A 288 -1.97 -23.21 8.90
CA GLU A 288 -3.17 -23.70 8.21
C GLU A 288 -4.40 -23.83 9.14
N GLN A 289 -4.34 -23.31 10.38
CA GLN A 289 -5.46 -23.38 11.32
C GLN A 289 -5.79 -22.01 11.89
N PHE A 290 -7.09 -21.70 11.95
CA PHE A 290 -7.59 -20.41 12.38
C PHE A 290 -8.67 -20.57 13.44
N SER A 291 -8.75 -19.60 14.37
CA SER A 291 -9.80 -19.48 15.37
C SER A 291 -10.53 -18.15 15.24
N LEU A 292 -11.78 -18.10 15.68
CA LEU A 292 -12.58 -16.87 15.69
C LEU A 292 -12.16 -15.96 16.86
N THR A 293 -12.00 -14.65 16.61
CA THR A 293 -11.77 -13.67 17.70
C THR A 293 -13.07 -13.26 18.35
N GLU A 294 -13.00 -12.52 19.46
CA GLU A 294 -14.16 -11.86 20.06
C GLU A 294 -14.91 -10.97 19.04
N MET A 295 -14.18 -10.20 18.23
CA MET A 295 -14.78 -9.35 17.19
C MET A 295 -15.44 -10.19 16.09
N GLY A 296 -14.81 -11.29 15.66
CA GLY A 296 -15.38 -12.21 14.67
C GLY A 296 -16.69 -12.86 15.11
N THR A 297 -16.94 -13.01 16.42
CA THR A 297 -18.19 -13.61 16.93
C THR A 297 -19.44 -12.86 16.50
N TYR A 298 -19.35 -11.55 16.25
CA TYR A 298 -20.49 -10.75 15.79
C TYR A 298 -20.91 -11.09 14.35
N LEU A 299 -20.11 -11.81 13.57
CA LEU A 299 -20.49 -12.28 12.24
C LEU A 299 -21.20 -13.66 12.26
N ARG A 300 -21.31 -14.30 13.42
CA ARG A 300 -22.08 -15.53 13.59
C ARG A 300 -23.57 -15.27 13.45
N ARG A 301 -24.33 -16.25 12.99
CA ARG A 301 -25.80 -16.17 13.02
C ARG A 301 -26.29 -16.11 14.46
N GLY A 302 -27.18 -15.16 14.76
CA GLY A 302 -27.76 -14.98 16.08
C GLY A 302 -28.37 -13.59 16.29
N GLU A 303 -28.98 -13.39 17.45
CA GLU A 303 -29.76 -12.19 17.79
C GLU A 303 -28.95 -10.88 17.78
N ARG A 304 -27.64 -10.95 18.02
CA ARG A 304 -26.72 -9.78 18.00
C ARG A 304 -25.78 -9.77 16.80
N SER A 305 -26.15 -10.48 15.73
CA SER A 305 -25.32 -10.59 14.54
C SER A 305 -25.23 -9.27 13.81
N LEU A 306 -24.03 -8.92 13.36
CA LEU A 306 -23.74 -7.86 12.41
C LEU A 306 -23.55 -8.40 10.99
N ARG A 307 -23.83 -9.69 10.75
CA ARG A 307 -23.68 -10.34 9.44
C ARG A 307 -24.50 -9.64 8.35
N ASP A 308 -25.78 -9.38 8.62
CA ASP A 308 -26.66 -8.75 7.64
C ASP A 308 -26.20 -7.32 7.34
N ALA A 309 -25.82 -6.56 8.37
CA ALA A 309 -25.24 -5.23 8.21
C ALA A 309 -23.94 -5.25 7.40
N ALA A 310 -23.05 -6.21 7.67
CA ALA A 310 -21.80 -6.38 6.92
C ALA A 310 -22.07 -6.63 5.44
N THR A 311 -23.00 -7.55 5.12
CA THR A 311 -23.34 -7.87 3.72
C THR A 311 -24.16 -6.78 3.02
N GLY A 312 -25.09 -6.12 3.73
CA GLY A 312 -25.97 -5.10 3.18
C GLY A 312 -25.24 -3.78 2.87
N LEU A 313 -24.35 -3.33 3.77
CA LEU A 313 -23.58 -2.10 3.56
C LEU A 313 -22.52 -2.23 2.44
N THR A 314 -22.07 -3.45 2.15
CA THR A 314 -21.19 -3.74 1.02
C THR A 314 -21.94 -4.24 -0.22
N GLY A 315 -23.25 -4.45 -0.11
CA GLY A 315 -24.12 -4.87 -1.20
C GLY A 315 -24.32 -3.74 -2.23
N PRO A 316 -24.76 -4.07 -3.46
CA PRO A 316 -24.91 -3.10 -4.55
C PRO A 316 -25.68 -1.84 -4.15
N THR A 317 -26.80 -2.03 -3.46
CA THR A 317 -27.75 -0.96 -3.09
C THR A 317 -27.12 0.14 -2.24
N HIS A 318 -26.19 -0.24 -1.35
CA HIS A 318 -25.49 0.72 -0.50
C HIS A 318 -24.14 1.12 -1.10
N TRP A 319 -23.34 0.15 -1.56
CA TRP A 319 -21.94 0.35 -1.95
C TRP A 319 -21.76 1.11 -3.27
N GLN A 320 -22.54 0.78 -4.31
CA GLN A 320 -22.32 1.36 -5.63
C GLN A 320 -22.57 2.87 -5.69
N PRO A 321 -23.62 3.43 -5.05
CA PRO A 321 -23.82 4.88 -5.00
C PRO A 321 -22.62 5.66 -4.43
N TRP A 322 -21.88 5.09 -3.46
CA TRP A 322 -20.69 5.71 -2.88
C TRP A 322 -19.55 5.92 -3.89
N SER A 323 -19.48 5.10 -4.94
CA SER A 323 -18.49 5.28 -6.02
C SER A 323 -18.65 6.61 -6.79
N ARG A 324 -19.84 7.23 -6.68
CA ARG A 324 -20.21 8.50 -7.33
C ARG A 324 -20.44 9.64 -6.35
N LEU A 325 -19.98 9.52 -5.09
CA LEU A 325 -20.22 10.53 -4.06
C LEU A 325 -19.88 11.96 -4.51
N ALA A 326 -18.78 12.16 -5.22
CA ALA A 326 -18.38 13.47 -5.72
C ALA A 326 -19.42 14.08 -6.68
N ASP A 327 -20.06 13.27 -7.53
CA ASP A 327 -21.11 13.72 -8.43
C ASP A 327 -22.40 14.06 -7.66
N GLY A 328 -22.72 13.26 -6.65
CA GLY A 328 -23.83 13.56 -5.72
C GLY A 328 -23.62 14.88 -4.98
N VAL A 329 -22.39 15.15 -4.49
CA VAL A 329 -22.05 16.42 -3.84
C VAL A 329 -22.11 17.60 -4.80
N ARG A 330 -21.65 17.43 -6.05
CA ARG A 330 -21.71 18.50 -7.08
C ARG A 330 -23.13 18.84 -7.49
N THR A 331 -24.00 17.84 -7.58
CA THR A 331 -25.37 18.00 -8.11
C THR A 331 -26.43 18.17 -7.03
N GLY A 332 -26.12 17.81 -5.79
CA GLY A 332 -27.10 17.71 -4.69
C GLY A 332 -28.13 16.59 -4.86
N GLN A 333 -27.94 15.69 -5.84
CA GLN A 333 -28.89 14.64 -6.17
C GLN A 333 -28.38 13.25 -5.74
N PRO A 334 -29.27 12.30 -5.41
CA PRO A 334 -28.90 10.90 -5.20
C PRO A 334 -28.26 10.28 -6.45
N THR A 335 -27.23 9.45 -6.26
CA THR A 335 -26.46 8.82 -7.35
C THR A 335 -26.91 7.39 -7.68
N ALA A 336 -27.94 6.89 -6.99
CA ALA A 336 -28.46 5.54 -7.14
C ALA A 336 -28.90 5.23 -8.58
N ALA A 337 -29.68 6.11 -9.21
CA ALA A 337 -30.16 5.89 -10.59
C ALA A 337 -29.03 5.74 -11.61
N GLN A 338 -27.89 6.41 -11.39
CA GLN A 338 -26.74 6.38 -12.28
C GLN A 338 -25.88 5.12 -12.11
N THR A 339 -26.00 4.44 -10.97
CA THR A 339 -25.18 3.28 -10.59
C THR A 339 -25.97 1.98 -10.67
N LEU A 340 -27.19 1.99 -10.16
CA LEU A 340 -28.12 0.85 -10.10
C LEU A 340 -29.10 0.81 -11.28
N GLY A 341 -29.20 1.88 -12.08
CA GLY A 341 -30.19 2.01 -13.15
C GLY A 341 -31.59 2.44 -12.70
N SER A 342 -31.83 2.52 -11.39
CA SER A 342 -33.08 2.99 -10.76
C SER A 342 -32.79 3.56 -9.36
N ASP A 343 -33.80 4.10 -8.68
CA ASP A 343 -33.65 4.47 -7.27
C ASP A 343 -33.48 3.24 -6.36
N VAL A 344 -32.91 3.44 -5.17
CA VAL A 344 -32.60 2.37 -4.20
C VAL A 344 -33.83 1.51 -3.86
N MET A 345 -35.00 2.11 -3.69
CA MET A 345 -36.21 1.38 -3.28
C MET A 345 -36.74 0.53 -4.43
N SER A 346 -36.73 1.07 -5.65
CA SER A 346 -37.07 0.31 -6.87
C SER A 346 -36.08 -0.83 -7.13
N TYR A 347 -34.78 -0.60 -6.93
CA TYR A 347 -33.75 -1.64 -7.07
C TYR A 347 -33.93 -2.76 -6.03
N ALA A 348 -34.11 -2.40 -4.75
CA ALA A 348 -34.32 -3.35 -3.67
C ALA A 348 -35.62 -4.15 -3.83
N ALA A 349 -36.71 -3.54 -4.30
CA ALA A 349 -37.96 -4.25 -4.60
C ALA A 349 -37.81 -5.26 -5.74
N ALA A 350 -36.93 -5.00 -6.70
CA ALA A 350 -36.62 -5.92 -7.80
C ALA A 350 -35.62 -7.03 -7.41
N HIS A 351 -34.89 -6.87 -6.30
CA HIS A 351 -33.88 -7.81 -5.78
C HIS A 351 -34.18 -8.14 -4.30
N PRO A 352 -35.17 -9.00 -4.01
CA PRO A 352 -35.65 -9.25 -2.65
C PRO A 352 -34.56 -9.71 -1.67
N GLU A 353 -33.54 -10.41 -2.14
CA GLU A 353 -32.36 -10.82 -1.38
C GLU A 353 -31.50 -9.64 -0.89
N GLU A 354 -31.43 -8.57 -1.68
CA GLU A 354 -30.78 -7.32 -1.29
C GLU A 354 -31.70 -6.47 -0.42
N GLY A 355 -32.99 -6.41 -0.75
CA GLY A 355 -33.99 -5.68 0.04
C GLY A 355 -34.15 -6.20 1.47
N ALA A 356 -33.87 -7.48 1.72
CA ALA A 356 -33.88 -8.05 3.07
C ALA A 356 -32.69 -7.61 3.94
N ARG A 357 -31.65 -7.00 3.34
CA ARG A 357 -30.39 -6.60 3.99
C ARG A 357 -30.25 -5.07 4.17
N VAL A 358 -31.20 -4.29 3.63
CA VAL A 358 -31.20 -2.81 3.59
C VAL A 358 -32.07 -2.20 4.68
#